data_AF-A0A3S1DF50-F1
#
_entry.id   AF-A0A3S1DF50-F1
#
_cell.length_a   1.000
_cell.length_b   1.000
_cell.length_c   1.000
_cell.angle_alpha   90.00
_cell.angle_beta   90.00
_cell.angle_gamma   90.00
#
_symmetry.space_group_name_H-M   'P 1'
#
loop_
_entity.id
_entity.type
_entity.pdbx_description
1 polymer ?
#
loop_
_entity_poly.entity_id
_entity_poly.type
_entity_poly.pdbx_seq_one_letter_code
_entity_poly.pdbx_strand_id
1 'polypeptide(L)'
;VQVTASIIGPDDVLKVIDQGADDTTNAVSIRAFFKKVANVAVTTETAKATIIQTRHRIPEHPLTSGQVLVFQVPIPEPLRFLEPRETETRKMHALEEYGLMHVKLYEDIARHGRIATTYAYPVKVEGRYVMDPSPTPKFDNPKMHRSPALQLFGAGREKRIYALPPFTDVVSLDFEDHPFEVQTFDQPCALCAAENVYLDEVILDDHGGHMFVCSDTDHCEKRREQGHRGRLAPETPLALEKTEPAQ
;
A
#
# COMPACT_ATOMS: atom_id res chain seq x y z
N VAL A 1 -8.05 6.76 10.53
CA VAL A 1 -8.58 6.96 11.90
C VAL A 1 -10.09 7.15 11.90
N GLN A 2 -10.66 8.28 11.42
CA GLN A 2 -12.12 8.49 11.50
C GLN A 2 -12.94 7.39 10.81
N VAL A 3 -12.56 6.99 9.59
CA VAL A 3 -13.23 5.89 8.87
C VAL A 3 -13.21 4.60 9.69
N THR A 4 -12.02 4.17 10.16
CA THR A 4 -11.87 3.00 11.03
C THR A 4 -12.73 3.09 12.28
N ALA A 5 -12.75 4.24 12.96
CA ALA A 5 -13.55 4.44 14.16
C ALA A 5 -15.07 4.34 13.91
N SER A 6 -15.53 4.59 12.69
CA SER A 6 -16.94 4.48 12.31
C SER A 6 -17.38 3.07 11.93
N ILE A 7 -16.45 2.17 11.63
CA ILE A 7 -16.77 0.81 11.14
C ILE A 7 -16.32 -0.31 12.10
N ILE A 8 -15.38 -0.03 13.01
CA ILE A 8 -14.80 -1.05 13.88
C ILE A 8 -15.77 -1.48 14.99
N GLY A 9 -15.97 -2.78 15.12
CA GLY A 9 -16.75 -3.45 16.17
C GLY A 9 -15.87 -4.20 17.18
N PRO A 10 -16.48 -4.74 18.25
CA PRO A 10 -15.76 -5.43 19.32
C PRO A 10 -15.10 -6.75 18.87
N ASP A 11 -15.64 -7.39 17.84
CA ASP A 11 -15.15 -8.67 17.31
C ASP A 11 -14.11 -8.51 16.19
N ASP A 12 -13.79 -7.27 15.82
CA ASP A 12 -12.80 -6.99 14.78
C ASP A 12 -11.36 -7.23 15.25
N VAL A 13 -10.53 -7.64 14.29
CA VAL A 13 -9.08 -7.75 14.43
C VAL A 13 -8.43 -6.67 13.57
N LEU A 14 -7.83 -5.68 14.21
CA LEU A 14 -7.25 -4.53 13.53
C LEU A 14 -5.76 -4.73 13.23
N LYS A 15 -5.38 -4.60 11.96
CA LYS A 15 -4.00 -4.37 11.51
C LYS A 15 -3.83 -2.91 11.12
N VAL A 16 -2.68 -2.32 11.46
CA VAL A 16 -2.33 -0.95 11.07
C VAL A 16 -0.91 -0.94 10.53
N ILE A 17 -0.74 -0.43 9.31
CA ILE A 17 0.56 -0.30 8.63
C ILE A 17 0.79 1.12 8.11
N ASP A 18 2.04 1.52 8.05
CA ASP A 18 2.52 2.73 7.37
C ASP A 18 3.81 2.35 6.62
N GLN A 19 3.93 2.74 5.36
CA GLN A 19 5.01 2.26 4.47
C GLN A 19 5.13 0.73 4.41
N GLY A 20 4.01 0.00 4.61
CA GLY A 20 4.00 -1.47 4.59
C GLY A 20 4.40 -2.13 5.92
N ALA A 21 4.90 -1.37 6.88
CA ALA A 21 5.38 -1.87 8.15
C ALA A 21 4.44 -1.57 9.33
N ASP A 22 4.34 -2.53 10.26
CA ASP A 22 3.51 -2.43 11.46
C ASP A 22 4.15 -1.64 12.60
N ASP A 23 5.47 -1.45 12.58
CA ASP A 23 6.29 -0.91 13.68
C ASP A 23 6.70 0.55 13.49
N THR A 24 6.29 1.18 12.40
CA THR A 24 6.45 2.62 12.21
C THR A 24 5.75 3.41 13.32
N THR A 25 6.28 4.59 13.63
CA THR A 25 5.78 5.45 14.71
C THR A 25 4.27 5.75 14.59
N ASN A 26 3.81 6.05 13.39
CA ASN A 26 2.40 6.33 13.11
C ASN A 26 1.52 5.08 13.23
N ALA A 27 1.96 3.92 12.69
CA ALA A 27 1.20 2.68 12.78
C ALA A 27 1.05 2.20 14.23
N VAL A 28 2.14 2.23 15.00
CA VAL A 28 2.15 1.89 16.44
C VAL A 28 1.21 2.82 17.21
N SER A 29 1.27 4.13 16.95
CA SER A 29 0.44 5.12 17.64
C SER A 29 -1.06 4.88 17.39
N ILE A 30 -1.45 4.71 16.12
CA ILE A 30 -2.85 4.48 15.73
C ILE A 30 -3.37 3.14 16.25
N ARG A 31 -2.57 2.07 16.16
CA ARG A 31 -2.94 0.75 16.68
C ARG A 31 -3.12 0.78 18.20
N ALA A 32 -2.18 1.41 18.92
CA ALA A 32 -2.28 1.57 20.38
C ALA A 32 -3.49 2.41 20.79
N PHE A 33 -3.81 3.46 20.04
CA PHE A 33 -5.03 4.24 20.22
C PHE A 33 -6.27 3.36 20.16
N PHE A 34 -6.50 2.63 19.05
CA PHE A 34 -7.68 1.77 18.90
C PHE A 34 -7.72 0.62 19.92
N LYS A 35 -6.58 -0.01 20.21
CA LYS A 35 -6.50 -1.03 21.26
C LYS A 35 -6.98 -0.48 22.61
N LYS A 36 -6.62 0.77 22.93
CA LYS A 36 -7.01 1.42 24.18
C LYS A 36 -8.48 1.89 24.19
N VAL A 37 -8.96 2.51 23.11
CA VAL A 37 -10.28 3.16 23.12
C VAL A 37 -11.43 2.27 22.67
N ALA A 38 -11.15 1.27 21.82
CA ALA A 38 -12.16 0.34 21.30
C ALA A 38 -12.05 -1.07 21.90
N ASN A 39 -10.98 -1.37 22.65
CA ASN A 39 -10.71 -2.68 23.26
C ASN A 39 -10.80 -3.85 22.25
N VAL A 40 -10.24 -3.63 21.05
CA VAL A 40 -10.24 -4.60 19.95
C VAL A 40 -8.98 -5.45 19.93
N ALA A 41 -9.08 -6.64 19.35
CA ALA A 41 -7.92 -7.44 19.01
C ALA A 41 -7.07 -6.72 17.95
N VAL A 42 -5.76 -6.90 18.02
CA VAL A 42 -4.82 -6.33 17.04
C VAL A 42 -3.88 -7.42 16.54
N THR A 43 -3.45 -7.31 15.29
CA THR A 43 -2.52 -8.27 14.67
C THR A 43 -1.53 -7.56 13.75
N THR A 44 -0.38 -8.20 13.52
CA THR A 44 0.55 -7.87 12.44
C THR A 44 0.32 -8.76 11.22
N GLU A 45 -0.49 -9.82 11.32
CA GLU A 45 -0.71 -10.76 10.22
C GLU A 45 -1.89 -10.34 9.35
N THR A 46 -1.63 -10.05 8.07
CA THR A 46 -2.65 -9.62 7.11
C THR A 46 -3.83 -10.59 7.01
N ALA A 47 -3.55 -11.90 7.01
CA ALA A 47 -4.56 -12.96 6.90
C ALA A 47 -5.54 -13.02 8.10
N LYS A 48 -5.14 -12.50 9.26
CA LYS A 48 -5.95 -12.54 10.49
C LYS A 48 -6.74 -11.25 10.71
N ALA A 49 -6.45 -10.19 9.96
CA ALA A 49 -7.09 -8.91 10.13
C ALA A 49 -8.48 -8.89 9.47
N THR A 50 -9.48 -8.34 10.14
CA THR A 50 -10.77 -8.00 9.53
C THR A 50 -10.76 -6.57 8.98
N ILE A 51 -10.03 -5.67 9.65
CA ILE A 51 -9.80 -4.29 9.18
C ILE A 51 -8.30 -4.04 9.11
N ILE A 52 -7.84 -3.51 7.98
CA ILE A 52 -6.46 -3.10 7.75
C ILE A 52 -6.45 -1.60 7.48
N GLN A 53 -5.97 -0.79 8.43
CA GLN A 53 -5.74 0.64 8.17
C GLN A 53 -4.34 0.84 7.63
N THR A 54 -4.21 1.39 6.42
CA THR A 54 -2.94 1.52 5.72
C THR A 54 -2.61 2.97 5.35
N ARG A 55 -1.31 3.26 5.29
CA ARG A 55 -0.74 4.43 4.64
C ARG A 55 0.35 3.98 3.66
N HIS A 56 0.16 4.33 2.39
CA HIS A 56 1.08 4.16 1.26
C HIS A 56 1.33 2.72 0.75
N ARG A 57 0.70 1.68 1.29
CA ARG A 57 0.90 0.31 0.78
C ARG A 57 -0.37 -0.53 0.75
N ILE A 58 -0.46 -1.45 -0.19
CA ILE A 58 -1.38 -2.59 -0.14
C ILE A 58 -0.56 -3.84 0.18
N PRO A 59 -0.96 -4.65 1.18
CA PRO A 59 -0.22 -5.87 1.55
C PRO A 59 0.08 -6.77 0.35
N GLU A 60 1.19 -7.49 0.41
CA GLU A 60 1.54 -8.52 -0.58
C GLU A 60 0.67 -9.78 -0.43
N HIS A 61 0.20 -10.04 0.78
CA HIS A 61 -0.76 -11.11 1.03
C HIS A 61 -2.11 -10.79 0.36
N PRO A 62 -2.63 -11.68 -0.51
CA PRO A 62 -3.93 -11.45 -1.16
C PRO A 62 -5.04 -11.23 -0.14
N LEU A 63 -5.82 -10.18 -0.35
CA LEU A 63 -6.96 -9.87 0.51
C LEU A 63 -8.12 -10.85 0.22
N THR A 64 -9.01 -11.04 1.20
CA THR A 64 -10.16 -11.93 1.10
C THR A 64 -11.47 -11.21 1.39
N SER A 65 -12.58 -11.82 0.98
CA SER A 65 -13.92 -11.33 1.35
C SER A 65 -14.08 -11.23 2.86
N GLY A 66 -14.78 -10.19 3.31
CA GLY A 66 -14.94 -9.87 4.73
C GLY A 66 -13.85 -8.96 5.29
N GLN A 67 -12.72 -8.78 4.59
CA GLN A 67 -11.72 -7.78 4.96
C GLN A 67 -12.10 -6.37 4.46
N VAL A 68 -11.74 -5.36 5.24
CA VAL A 68 -11.85 -3.94 4.87
C VAL A 68 -10.49 -3.26 4.91
N LEU A 69 -10.06 -2.70 3.79
CA LEU A 69 -8.83 -1.92 3.69
C LEU A 69 -9.16 -0.42 3.78
N VAL A 70 -8.57 0.28 4.76
CA VAL A 70 -8.83 1.70 5.03
C VAL A 70 -7.58 2.52 4.71
N PHE A 71 -7.60 3.26 3.60
CA PHE A 71 -6.50 4.10 3.14
C PHE A 71 -6.51 5.49 3.78
N GLN A 72 -5.33 5.94 4.19
CA GLN A 72 -5.07 7.32 4.59
C GLN A 72 -4.72 8.17 3.36
N VAL A 73 -5.52 9.19 3.09
CA VAL A 73 -5.41 10.00 1.87
C VAL A 73 -5.07 11.45 2.21
N PRO A 74 -3.92 11.99 1.76
CA PRO A 74 -3.57 13.39 1.97
C PRO A 74 -4.28 14.32 0.99
N ILE A 75 -4.42 13.92 -0.27
CA ILE A 75 -5.05 14.67 -1.37
C ILE A 75 -5.98 13.68 -2.09
N PRO A 76 -7.32 13.82 -2.00
CA PRO A 76 -8.27 12.88 -2.59
C PRO A 76 -8.62 13.19 -4.05
N GLU A 77 -8.13 14.31 -4.58
CA GLU A 77 -8.50 14.85 -5.87
C GLU A 77 -7.37 14.55 -6.88
N PRO A 78 -7.55 13.59 -7.81
CA PRO A 78 -6.50 13.21 -8.75
C PRO A 78 -6.10 14.35 -9.70
N LEU A 79 -7.00 15.33 -9.94
CA LEU A 79 -6.72 16.47 -10.80
C LEU A 79 -6.04 17.63 -10.04
N ARG A 80 -5.77 17.52 -8.74
CA ARG A 80 -5.38 18.66 -7.87
C ARG A 80 -4.14 19.41 -8.34
N PHE A 81 -3.17 18.69 -8.91
CA PHE A 81 -1.92 19.29 -9.40
C PHE A 81 -2.06 19.94 -10.78
N LEU A 82 -3.16 19.68 -11.48
CA LEU A 82 -3.50 20.26 -12.77
C LEU A 82 -4.47 21.43 -12.63
N GLU A 83 -5.45 21.28 -11.74
CA GLU A 83 -6.42 22.31 -11.39
C GLU A 83 -6.54 22.40 -9.84
N PRO A 84 -5.99 23.45 -9.22
CA PRO A 84 -5.98 23.57 -7.76
C PRO A 84 -7.35 23.92 -7.17
N ARG A 85 -8.34 24.36 -7.95
CA ARG A 85 -9.65 24.81 -7.45
C ARG A 85 -10.65 23.66 -7.43
N GLU A 86 -11.14 23.34 -6.23
CA GLU A 86 -12.18 22.31 -6.05
C GLU A 86 -13.49 22.63 -6.78
N THR A 87 -13.82 23.91 -6.96
CA THR A 87 -15.02 24.32 -7.71
C THR A 87 -14.95 23.92 -9.18
N GLU A 88 -13.75 23.83 -9.75
CA GLU A 88 -13.54 23.44 -11.14
C GLU A 88 -13.39 21.92 -11.26
N THR A 89 -12.55 21.28 -10.43
CA THR A 89 -12.40 19.82 -10.49
C THR A 89 -13.71 19.07 -10.24
N ARG A 90 -14.60 19.61 -9.39
CA ARG A 90 -15.96 19.06 -9.21
C ARG A 90 -16.78 19.08 -10.50
N LYS A 91 -16.68 20.15 -11.31
CA LYS A 91 -17.36 20.23 -12.61
C LYS A 91 -16.76 19.23 -13.58
N MET A 92 -15.44 19.12 -13.62
CA MET A 92 -14.73 18.14 -14.46
C MET A 92 -15.18 16.71 -14.14
N HIS A 93 -15.27 16.34 -12.85
CA HIS A 93 -15.81 15.05 -12.43
C HIS A 93 -17.30 14.86 -12.78
N ALA A 94 -18.10 15.93 -12.74
CA ALA A 94 -19.52 15.87 -13.09
C ALA A 94 -19.73 15.64 -14.59
N LEU A 95 -18.90 16.27 -15.42
CA LEU A 95 -18.95 16.25 -16.88
C LEU A 95 -18.05 15.19 -17.54
N GLU A 96 -17.30 14.43 -16.73
CA GLU A 96 -16.34 13.41 -17.22
C GLU A 96 -15.17 13.99 -18.04
N GLU A 97 -14.76 15.23 -17.73
CA GLU A 97 -13.69 15.95 -18.44
C GLU A 97 -12.29 15.58 -17.92
N TYR A 98 -11.86 14.35 -18.20
CA TYR A 98 -10.53 13.85 -17.77
C TYR A 98 -9.41 14.00 -18.81
N GLY A 99 -9.66 14.74 -19.89
CA GLY A 99 -8.65 14.96 -20.94
C GLY A 99 -7.36 15.57 -20.40
N LEU A 100 -7.45 16.46 -19.41
CA LEU A 100 -6.30 17.12 -18.80
C LEU A 100 -5.33 16.12 -18.13
N MET A 101 -5.85 15.02 -17.56
CA MET A 101 -5.02 13.98 -16.97
C MET A 101 -4.22 13.23 -18.05
N HIS A 102 -4.85 12.92 -19.19
CA HIS A 102 -4.16 12.28 -20.30
C HIS A 102 -3.06 13.19 -20.86
N VAL A 103 -3.33 14.50 -21.02
CA VAL A 103 -2.30 15.47 -21.45
C VAL A 103 -1.10 15.43 -20.50
N LYS A 104 -1.32 15.43 -19.19
CA LYS A 104 -0.25 15.34 -18.19
C LYS A 104 0.61 14.09 -18.37
N LEU A 105 -0.02 12.92 -18.47
CA LEU A 105 0.70 11.65 -18.62
C LEU A 105 1.51 11.62 -19.91
N TYR A 106 0.97 12.19 -20.99
CA TYR A 106 1.67 12.28 -22.28
C TYR A 106 2.83 13.29 -22.24
N GLU A 107 2.71 14.40 -21.49
CA GLU A 107 3.83 15.32 -21.26
C GLU A 107 5.00 14.65 -20.55
N ASP A 108 4.73 13.78 -19.56
CA ASP A 108 5.77 13.00 -18.90
C ASP A 108 6.51 12.10 -19.92
N ILE A 109 5.76 11.40 -20.77
CA ILE A 109 6.31 10.54 -21.83
C ILE A 109 7.17 11.35 -22.80
N ALA A 110 6.67 12.49 -23.29
CA ALA A 110 7.39 13.33 -24.25
C ALA A 110 8.70 13.88 -23.67
N ARG A 111 8.76 14.15 -22.35
CA ARG A 111 9.95 14.71 -21.69
C ARG A 111 10.95 13.64 -21.23
N HIS A 112 10.46 12.49 -20.79
CA HIS A 112 11.27 11.50 -20.06
C HIS A 112 11.31 10.11 -20.73
N GLY A 113 10.58 9.92 -21.83
CA GLY A 113 10.40 8.62 -22.49
C GLY A 113 9.56 7.62 -21.69
N ARG A 114 9.03 8.04 -20.53
CA ARG A 114 8.21 7.23 -19.62
C ARG A 114 7.36 8.13 -18.75
N ILE A 115 6.27 7.58 -18.22
CA ILE A 115 5.44 8.31 -17.24
C ILE A 115 6.23 8.48 -15.93
N ALA A 116 6.37 9.72 -15.47
CA ALA A 116 7.17 10.07 -14.30
C ALA A 116 6.42 9.83 -12.96
N THR A 117 5.12 9.61 -13.02
CA THR A 117 4.27 9.35 -11.85
C THR A 117 4.57 7.97 -11.27
N THR A 118 5.16 7.91 -10.07
CA THR A 118 5.59 6.65 -9.42
C THR A 118 4.69 6.18 -8.27
N TYR A 119 3.90 7.08 -7.69
CA TYR A 119 2.92 6.84 -6.62
C TYR A 119 1.68 7.70 -6.84
N ALA A 120 0.58 7.43 -6.13
CA ALA A 120 -0.72 8.09 -6.34
C ALA A 120 -1.13 8.10 -7.83
N TYR A 121 -0.85 7.00 -8.51
CA TYR A 121 -1.02 6.91 -9.94
C TYR A 121 -2.51 6.79 -10.28
N PRO A 122 -3.09 7.69 -11.09
CA PRO A 122 -4.53 7.78 -11.29
C PRO A 122 -5.11 6.52 -11.92
N VAL A 123 -6.23 6.07 -11.38
CA VAL A 123 -6.99 4.90 -11.87
C VAL A 123 -8.36 5.31 -12.36
N LYS A 124 -8.89 4.63 -13.36
CA LYS A 124 -10.28 4.70 -13.82
C LYS A 124 -11.08 3.58 -13.17
N VAL A 125 -12.14 3.95 -12.47
CA VAL A 125 -13.02 3.06 -11.70
C VAL A 125 -14.33 2.89 -12.44
N GLU A 126 -14.74 1.63 -12.67
CA GLU A 126 -15.99 1.26 -13.38
C GLU A 126 -16.13 1.98 -14.72
N GLY A 127 -15.01 2.15 -15.44
CA GLY A 127 -14.97 2.84 -16.71
C GLY A 127 -15.33 4.33 -16.66
N ARG A 128 -15.57 4.93 -15.48
CA ARG A 128 -16.18 6.25 -15.34
C ARG A 128 -15.36 7.22 -14.49
N TYR A 129 -15.18 6.99 -13.19
CA TYR A 129 -14.50 7.97 -12.33
C TYR A 129 -12.98 7.79 -12.41
N VAL A 130 -12.24 8.88 -12.68
CA VAL A 130 -10.81 8.92 -12.36
C VAL A 130 -10.66 9.16 -10.86
N MET A 131 -9.82 8.36 -10.20
CA MET A 131 -9.67 8.33 -8.76
C MET A 131 -8.18 8.37 -8.37
N ASP A 132 -7.87 9.08 -7.29
CA ASP A 132 -6.59 8.99 -6.59
C ASP A 132 -6.59 7.73 -5.70
N PRO A 133 -5.69 6.75 -5.92
CA PRO A 133 -5.66 5.51 -5.12
C PRO A 133 -4.98 5.66 -3.76
N SER A 134 -4.85 6.89 -3.23
CA SER A 134 -3.93 7.30 -2.18
C SER A 134 -2.46 7.22 -2.64
N PRO A 135 -1.48 7.68 -1.84
CA PRO A 135 -0.06 7.63 -2.17
C PRO A 135 0.55 6.23 -2.11
N THR A 136 -0.16 5.21 -2.57
CA THR A 136 0.42 3.89 -2.86
C THR A 136 1.35 3.98 -4.06
N PRO A 137 2.44 3.20 -4.10
CA PRO A 137 3.24 3.07 -5.31
C PRO A 137 2.36 2.53 -6.44
N LYS A 138 2.64 2.91 -7.69
CA LYS A 138 1.92 2.35 -8.85
C LYS A 138 2.02 0.81 -8.89
N PHE A 139 3.08 0.23 -8.32
CA PHE A 139 3.21 -1.20 -8.05
C PHE A 139 1.98 -1.85 -7.41
N ASP A 140 1.32 -1.14 -6.49
CA ASP A 140 0.17 -1.68 -5.76
C ASP A 140 -1.17 -1.52 -6.53
N ASN A 141 -1.26 -0.66 -7.56
CA ASN A 141 -2.50 -0.41 -8.29
C ASN A 141 -3.18 -1.70 -8.83
N PRO A 142 -2.45 -2.68 -9.41
CA PRO A 142 -3.08 -3.91 -9.88
C PRO A 142 -3.79 -4.71 -8.79
N LYS A 143 -3.38 -4.58 -7.52
CA LYS A 143 -4.01 -5.26 -6.38
C LYS A 143 -5.41 -4.70 -6.04
N MET A 144 -5.74 -3.53 -6.54
CA MET A 144 -7.06 -2.90 -6.33
C MET A 144 -8.11 -3.47 -7.30
N HIS A 145 -7.67 -3.87 -8.49
CA HIS A 145 -8.55 -4.41 -9.54
C HIS A 145 -9.18 -5.72 -9.06
N ARG A 146 -10.51 -5.81 -9.11
CA ARG A 146 -11.27 -7.02 -8.78
C ARG A 146 -10.97 -7.59 -7.39
N SER A 147 -10.45 -6.78 -6.46
CA SER A 147 -10.13 -7.19 -5.10
C SER A 147 -11.39 -7.65 -4.35
N PRO A 148 -11.36 -8.77 -3.61
CA PRO A 148 -12.52 -9.26 -2.86
C PRO A 148 -12.79 -8.48 -1.57
N ALA A 149 -11.84 -7.62 -1.14
CA ALA A 149 -11.98 -6.79 0.04
C ALA A 149 -12.63 -5.42 -0.29
N LEU A 150 -13.38 -4.88 0.67
CA LEU A 150 -13.89 -3.51 0.57
C LEU A 150 -12.73 -2.53 0.78
N GLN A 151 -12.62 -1.53 -0.08
CA GLN A 151 -11.57 -0.50 0.04
C GLN A 151 -12.21 0.86 0.33
N LEU A 152 -11.83 1.48 1.44
CA LEU A 152 -12.32 2.77 1.90
C LEU A 152 -11.19 3.78 1.98
N PHE A 153 -11.41 4.99 1.48
CA PHE A 153 -10.41 6.02 1.38
C PHE A 153 -10.84 7.23 2.21
N GLY A 154 -10.01 7.63 3.17
CA GLY A 154 -10.33 8.72 4.10
C GLY A 154 -9.36 9.88 3.99
N ALA A 155 -9.83 11.02 3.49
CA ALA A 155 -9.11 12.29 3.47
C ALA A 155 -9.68 13.25 4.52
N GLY A 156 -9.20 13.14 5.76
CA GLY A 156 -9.76 13.90 6.90
C GLY A 156 -9.60 15.42 6.76
N ARG A 157 -8.43 15.90 6.33
CA ARG A 157 -8.15 17.33 6.14
C ARG A 157 -8.98 17.94 5.00
N GLU A 158 -9.16 17.17 3.93
CA GLU A 158 -9.89 17.59 2.72
C GLU A 158 -11.39 17.26 2.79
N LYS A 159 -11.85 16.63 3.88
CA LYS A 159 -13.25 16.26 4.14
C LYS A 159 -13.87 15.41 3.03
N ARG A 160 -13.14 14.40 2.54
CA ARG A 160 -13.65 13.46 1.52
C ARG A 160 -13.52 12.02 1.99
N ILE A 161 -14.53 11.24 1.62
CA ILE A 161 -14.55 9.77 1.76
C ILE A 161 -15.01 9.23 0.41
N TYR A 162 -14.33 8.20 -0.07
CA TYR A 162 -14.69 7.46 -1.27
C TYR A 162 -14.37 5.97 -1.08
N ALA A 163 -14.88 5.11 -1.96
CA ALA A 163 -14.82 3.68 -1.77
C ALA A 163 -14.72 2.93 -3.10
N LEU A 164 -14.11 1.74 -3.03
CA LEU A 164 -14.24 0.71 -4.06
C LEU A 164 -14.92 -0.49 -3.43
N PRO A 165 -16.14 -0.83 -3.85
CA PRO A 165 -16.76 -2.10 -3.49
C PRO A 165 -15.87 -3.30 -3.88
N PRO A 166 -16.06 -4.46 -3.23
CA PRO A 166 -15.45 -5.70 -3.69
C PRO A 166 -15.74 -5.96 -5.18
N PHE A 167 -14.75 -6.50 -5.89
CA PHE A 167 -14.85 -6.92 -7.28
C PHE A 167 -15.10 -5.79 -8.29
N THR A 168 -14.77 -4.56 -7.93
CA THR A 168 -14.84 -3.37 -8.78
C THR A 168 -13.74 -3.37 -9.84
N ASP A 169 -14.06 -2.91 -11.05
CA ASP A 169 -13.09 -2.68 -12.11
C ASP A 169 -12.28 -1.42 -11.84
N VAL A 170 -10.98 -1.60 -11.61
CA VAL A 170 -10.00 -0.52 -11.40
C VAL A 170 -8.87 -0.69 -12.41
N VAL A 171 -8.65 0.32 -13.25
CA VAL A 171 -7.65 0.27 -14.33
C VAL A 171 -6.78 1.51 -14.26
N SER A 172 -5.46 1.36 -14.12
CA SER A 172 -4.53 2.49 -14.20
C SER A 172 -4.63 3.18 -15.56
N LEU A 173 -4.62 4.51 -15.59
CA LEU A 173 -4.61 5.26 -16.86
C LEU A 173 -3.31 5.01 -17.62
N ASP A 174 -3.40 4.65 -18.89
CA ASP A 174 -2.24 4.45 -19.78
C ASP A 174 -2.60 4.82 -21.22
N PHE A 175 -1.71 4.50 -22.16
CA PHE A 175 -1.93 4.66 -23.59
C PHE A 175 -1.65 3.34 -24.31
N GLU A 176 -2.26 3.13 -25.47
CA GLU A 176 -2.03 1.91 -26.27
C GLU A 176 -0.55 1.73 -26.65
N ASP A 177 0.18 2.82 -26.88
CA ASP A 177 1.60 2.83 -27.23
C ASP A 177 2.52 2.92 -26.01
N HIS A 178 1.98 3.19 -24.82
CA HIS A 178 2.70 3.27 -23.54
C HIS A 178 1.86 2.62 -22.43
N PRO A 179 1.83 1.27 -22.37
CA PRO A 179 1.01 0.54 -21.41
C PRO A 179 1.48 0.78 -19.97
N PHE A 180 0.58 0.56 -19.02
CA PHE A 180 0.91 0.66 -17.61
C PHE A 180 1.96 -0.37 -17.18
N GLU A 181 3.05 0.11 -16.58
CA GLU A 181 4.11 -0.74 -16.01
C GLU A 181 4.31 -0.45 -14.52
N VAL A 182 4.58 -1.50 -13.74
CA VAL A 182 4.92 -1.41 -12.32
C VAL A 182 6.44 -1.25 -12.12
N GLN A 183 6.85 -0.86 -10.92
CA GLN A 183 8.27 -0.88 -10.55
C GLN A 183 8.84 -2.30 -10.60
N THR A 184 10.06 -2.43 -11.10
CA THR A 184 10.87 -3.64 -11.07
C THR A 184 12.13 -3.40 -10.24
N PHE A 185 12.65 -4.46 -9.63
CA PHE A 185 13.87 -4.41 -8.82
C PHE A 185 14.85 -5.45 -9.35
N ASP A 186 16.11 -5.07 -9.51
CA ASP A 186 17.17 -5.96 -10.03
C ASP A 186 17.64 -6.99 -8.99
N GLN A 187 17.31 -6.76 -7.72
CA GLN A 187 17.71 -7.61 -6.60
C GLN A 187 16.48 -8.10 -5.83
N PRO A 188 16.47 -9.37 -5.37
CA PRO A 188 15.46 -9.82 -4.44
C PRO A 188 15.66 -9.17 -3.06
N CYS A 189 14.66 -9.30 -2.19
CA CYS A 189 14.77 -8.90 -0.80
C CYS A 189 16.00 -9.54 -0.12
N ALA A 190 16.86 -8.71 0.45
CA ALA A 190 18.10 -9.12 1.10
C ALA A 190 17.87 -9.96 2.36
N LEU A 191 16.67 -9.98 2.94
CA LEU A 191 16.35 -10.74 4.16
C LEU A 191 15.63 -12.06 3.88
N CYS A 192 14.70 -12.11 2.93
CA CYS A 192 13.84 -13.28 2.70
C CYS A 192 13.87 -13.80 1.25
N ALA A 193 14.73 -13.24 0.39
CA ALA A 193 14.86 -13.58 -1.03
C ALA A 193 13.55 -13.50 -1.82
N ALA A 194 12.59 -12.67 -1.40
CA ALA A 194 11.38 -12.43 -2.16
C ALA A 194 11.69 -11.62 -3.42
N GLU A 195 11.08 -12.03 -4.52
CA GLU A 195 11.06 -11.34 -5.81
C GLU A 195 9.61 -10.93 -6.12
N ASN A 196 9.42 -10.01 -7.06
CA ASN A 196 8.09 -9.54 -7.47
C ASN A 196 7.25 -8.95 -6.32
N VAL A 197 7.92 -8.27 -5.39
CA VAL A 197 7.33 -7.55 -4.26
C VAL A 197 7.90 -6.14 -4.23
N TYR A 198 7.22 -5.21 -3.56
CA TYR A 198 7.76 -3.87 -3.40
C TYR A 198 8.89 -3.85 -2.38
N LEU A 199 10.04 -3.29 -2.76
CA LEU A 199 11.24 -3.22 -1.91
C LEU A 199 11.53 -1.79 -1.49
N ASP A 200 11.88 -1.63 -0.23
CA ASP A 200 12.49 -0.41 0.32
C ASP A 200 14.01 -0.49 0.22
N GLU A 201 14.62 0.62 -0.15
CA GLU A 201 16.08 0.78 -0.11
C GLU A 201 16.52 1.28 1.27
N VAL A 202 17.43 0.54 1.91
CA VAL A 202 18.01 0.90 3.19
C VAL A 202 19.50 1.15 3.00
N ILE A 203 19.93 2.37 3.34
CA ILE A 203 21.35 2.76 3.34
C ILE A 203 22.02 2.16 4.57
N LEU A 204 23.11 1.42 4.36
CA LEU A 204 23.83 0.67 5.39
C LEU A 204 25.07 1.41 5.91
N ASP A 205 25.72 2.20 5.05
CA ASP A 205 26.94 2.93 5.36
C ASP A 205 27.09 4.22 4.53
N ASP A 206 28.07 5.05 4.90
CA ASP A 206 28.40 6.30 4.23
C ASP A 206 29.29 6.10 2.96
N HIS A 207 29.55 4.85 2.57
CA HIS A 207 30.40 4.47 1.45
C HIS A 207 29.60 3.88 0.27
N GLY A 208 28.28 4.02 0.28
CA GLY A 208 27.38 3.59 -0.79
C GLY A 208 26.79 2.19 -0.63
N GLY A 209 27.06 1.52 0.51
CA GLY A 209 26.42 0.27 0.87
C GLY A 209 24.93 0.46 1.10
N HIS A 210 24.12 -0.34 0.41
CA HIS A 210 22.67 -0.35 0.56
C HIS A 210 22.13 -1.77 0.43
N MET A 211 20.88 -1.96 0.87
CA MET A 211 20.13 -3.19 0.67
C MET A 211 18.69 -2.89 0.25
N PHE A 212 18.11 -3.80 -0.52
CA PHE A 212 16.69 -3.79 -0.83
C PHE A 212 15.99 -4.83 0.04
N VAL A 213 14.93 -4.43 0.74
CA VAL A 213 14.18 -5.32 1.64
C VAL A 213 12.69 -5.15 1.42
N CYS A 214 11.90 -6.20 1.66
CA CYS A 214 10.45 -6.13 1.56
C CYS A 214 9.91 -4.96 2.39
N SER A 215 9.12 -4.10 1.74
CA SER A 215 8.40 -3.03 2.43
C SER A 215 7.23 -3.57 3.27
N ASP A 216 6.60 -4.67 2.83
CA ASP A 216 5.64 -5.41 3.66
C ASP A 216 6.38 -6.32 4.65
N THR A 217 6.41 -5.90 5.93
CA THR A 217 7.14 -6.63 6.98
C THR A 217 6.48 -7.95 7.36
N ASP A 218 5.15 -8.04 7.36
CA ASP A 218 4.41 -9.29 7.62
C ASP A 218 4.74 -10.35 6.56
N HIS A 219 4.74 -9.95 5.29
CA HIS A 219 5.16 -10.83 4.20
C HIS A 219 6.62 -11.30 4.37
N CYS A 220 7.52 -10.39 4.74
CA CYS A 220 8.93 -10.70 4.95
C CYS A 220 9.16 -11.69 6.10
N GLU A 221 8.51 -11.46 7.24
CA GLU A 221 8.60 -12.30 8.44
C GLU A 221 8.11 -13.71 8.18
N LYS A 222 6.91 -13.87 7.59
CA LYS A 222 6.36 -15.19 7.24
C LYS A 222 7.28 -15.99 6.32
N ARG A 223 7.88 -15.34 5.32
CA ARG A 223 8.84 -16.01 4.43
C ARG A 223 10.08 -16.47 5.18
N ARG A 224 10.59 -15.67 6.11
CA ARG A 224 11.76 -16.04 6.93
C ARG A 224 11.43 -17.19 7.88
N GLU A 225 10.25 -17.21 8.47
CA GLU A 225 9.75 -18.33 9.29
C GLU A 225 9.61 -19.63 8.48
N GLN A 226 9.27 -19.52 7.19
CA GLN A 226 9.25 -20.64 6.24
C GLN A 226 10.64 -21.07 5.76
N GLY A 227 11.70 -20.44 6.27
CA GLY A 227 13.09 -20.79 5.96
C GLY A 227 13.67 -20.10 4.72
N HIS A 228 12.94 -19.15 4.09
CA HIS A 228 13.52 -18.35 3.01
C HIS A 228 14.57 -17.38 3.57
N ARG A 229 15.74 -17.34 2.92
CA ARG A 229 16.88 -16.52 3.37
C ARG A 229 17.43 -15.71 2.21
N GLY A 230 17.49 -14.40 2.39
CA GLY A 230 18.20 -13.50 1.48
C GLY A 230 19.68 -13.38 1.81
N ARG A 231 20.43 -12.70 0.94
CA ARG A 231 21.90 -12.57 1.02
C ARG A 231 22.43 -11.94 2.31
N LEU A 232 21.62 -11.12 2.98
CA LEU A 232 21.96 -10.42 4.23
C LEU A 232 21.10 -10.90 5.42
N ALA A 233 20.45 -12.06 5.32
CA ALA A 233 19.67 -12.60 6.42
C ALA A 233 20.61 -12.97 7.60
N PRO A 234 20.36 -12.47 8.83
CA PRO A 234 21.21 -12.78 9.98
C PRO A 234 21.29 -14.29 10.22
N GLU A 235 22.48 -14.81 10.54
CA GLU A 235 22.65 -16.22 10.87
C GLU A 235 21.72 -16.60 12.03
N THR A 236 20.96 -17.68 11.85
CA THR A 236 20.19 -18.25 12.96
C THR A 236 21.23 -18.76 13.96
N PRO A 237 21.23 -18.34 15.24
CA PRO A 237 22.11 -18.96 16.21
C PRO A 237 21.83 -20.46 16.18
N LEU A 238 22.86 -21.27 15.93
CA LEU A 238 22.79 -22.71 16.17
C LEU A 238 22.19 -22.88 17.56
N ALA A 239 21.04 -23.56 17.65
CA ALA A 239 20.47 -23.93 18.92
C ALA A 239 21.59 -24.63 19.68
N LEU A 240 22.05 -24.01 20.78
CA LEU A 240 23.03 -24.61 21.67
C LEU A 240 22.50 -26.00 22.00
N GLU A 241 23.18 -27.02 21.46
CA GLU A 241 22.94 -28.41 21.84
C GLU A 241 22.99 -28.42 23.36
N LYS A 242 21.84 -28.74 23.96
CA LYS A 242 21.77 -28.99 25.39
C LYS A 242 22.70 -30.18 25.63
N THR A 243 23.92 -29.90 26.07
CA THR A 243 24.79 -30.90 26.65
C THR A 243 24.04 -31.45 27.86
N GLU A 244 23.56 -32.68 27.73
CA GLU A 244 23.04 -33.44 28.86
C GLU A 244 24.13 -33.50 29.95
N PRO A 245 23.80 -33.27 31.22
CA PRO A 245 24.77 -33.42 32.28
C PRO A 245 25.14 -34.90 32.39
N ALA A 246 26.42 -35.21 32.23
CA ALA A 246 26.96 -36.53 32.51
C ALA A 246 26.70 -36.89 33.98
N GLN A 247 26.32 -38.16 34.18
CA GLN A 247 26.03 -38.82 35.46
C GLN A 247 27.19 -38.78 36.45
#